data_AF-A0A947WLF6-F1
#
_entry.id   AF-A0A947WLF6-F1
#
_cell.length_a   1.000
_cell.length_b   1.000
_cell.length_c   1.000
_cell.angle_alpha   90.00
_cell.angle_beta   90.00
_cell.angle_gamma   90.00
#
_symmetry.space_group_name_H-M   'P 1'
#
loop_
_entity.id
_entity.type
_entity.pdbx_description
1 polymer ?
#
loop_
_entity_poly.entity_id
_entity_poly.type
_entity_poly.pdbx_seq_one_letter_code
_entity_poly.pdbx_strand_id
1 'polypeptide(L)'
;MHRLTEIKNKLEKLAKPDQTEILQRFFKTGKGQYGEGDIFLGIKVPILRRVSTRFKDLELKDIERLLQSKIHEHRLTALFILTHKFNSENSDQKKEIFDLYIKNAKFINNWDLIDLSAPKISGPYLLDKDRKILYKLAKSKNLWEKRIAIM
;
A
#
# COMPACT_ATOMS: atom_id res chain seq x y z
N MET A 1 8.43 -14.91 -8.99
CA MET A 1 7.53 -14.91 -10.18
C MET A 1 6.26 -15.74 -9.96
N HIS A 2 6.34 -17.05 -9.65
CA HIS A 2 5.12 -17.87 -9.49
C HIS A 2 4.13 -17.31 -8.45
N ARG A 3 4.63 -16.89 -7.28
CA ARG A 3 3.81 -16.37 -6.18
C ARG A 3 3.16 -15.02 -6.47
N LEU A 4 3.86 -14.12 -7.17
CA LEU A 4 3.31 -12.84 -7.64
C LEU A 4 2.15 -13.04 -8.62
N THR A 5 2.29 -13.98 -9.55
CA THR A 5 1.21 -14.32 -10.49
C THR A 5 0.03 -14.95 -9.76
N GLU A 6 0.30 -15.83 -8.80
CA GLU A 6 -0.73 -16.49 -7.99
C GLU A 6 -1.58 -15.50 -7.19
N ILE A 7 -0.96 -14.53 -6.51
CA ILE A 7 -1.72 -13.52 -5.75
C ILE A 7 -2.56 -12.63 -6.66
N LYS A 8 -2.03 -12.21 -7.82
CA LYS A 8 -2.81 -11.46 -8.82
C LYS A 8 -4.00 -12.27 -9.31
N ASN A 9 -3.78 -13.52 -9.74
CA ASN A 9 -4.85 -14.42 -10.16
C ASN A 9 -5.89 -14.66 -9.05
N LYS A 10 -5.46 -14.72 -7.78
CA LYS A 10 -6.36 -14.86 -6.65
C LYS A 10 -7.23 -13.63 -6.45
N LEU A 11 -6.66 -12.43 -6.59
CA LEU A 11 -7.40 -11.17 -6.50
C LEU A 11 -8.37 -11.00 -7.67
N GLU A 12 -7.95 -11.30 -8.90
CA GLU A 12 -8.84 -11.29 -10.08
C GLU A 12 -10.05 -12.23 -9.90
N LYS A 13 -9.85 -13.45 -9.39
CA LYS A 13 -10.95 -14.38 -9.09
C LYS A 13 -11.91 -13.90 -7.99
N LEU A 14 -11.47 -12.96 -7.16
CA LEU A 14 -12.27 -12.36 -6.09
C LEU A 14 -12.92 -11.04 -6.50
N ALA A 15 -12.61 -10.54 -7.71
CA ALA A 15 -13.14 -9.29 -8.23
C ALA A 15 -14.68 -9.29 -8.22
N LYS A 16 -15.23 -8.13 -7.91
CA LYS A 16 -16.65 -7.83 -7.91
C LYS A 16 -16.89 -6.61 -8.80
N PRO A 17 -16.99 -6.79 -10.12
CA PRO A 17 -17.13 -5.69 -11.08
C PRO A 17 -18.30 -4.75 -10.75
N ASP A 18 -19.40 -5.29 -10.23
CA ASP A 18 -20.58 -4.50 -9.82
C ASP A 18 -20.29 -3.47 -8.72
N GLN A 19 -19.19 -3.65 -7.97
CA GLN A 19 -18.76 -2.72 -6.93
C GLN A 19 -17.75 -1.67 -7.44
N THR A 20 -17.13 -1.91 -8.61
CA THR A 20 -16.05 -1.07 -9.13
C THR A 20 -16.49 0.35 -9.37
N GLU A 21 -17.66 0.58 -9.98
CA GLU A 21 -18.13 1.94 -10.27
C GLU A 21 -18.43 2.74 -8.98
N ILE A 22 -19.03 2.09 -7.98
CA ILE A 22 -19.31 2.69 -6.67
C ILE A 22 -18.00 3.11 -6.00
N LEU A 23 -17.00 2.23 -6.01
CA LEU A 23 -15.70 2.51 -5.42
C LEU A 23 -14.95 3.61 -6.17
N GLN A 24 -14.96 3.61 -7.50
CA GLN A 24 -14.35 4.68 -8.30
C GLN A 24 -14.93 6.06 -7.98
N ARG A 25 -16.25 6.14 -7.81
CA ARG A 25 -16.92 7.37 -7.37
C ARG A 25 -16.52 7.75 -5.94
N PHE A 26 -16.52 6.79 -5.01
CA PHE A 26 -16.17 7.01 -3.61
C PHE A 26 -14.72 7.47 -3.42
N PHE A 27 -13.78 6.83 -4.12
CA PHE A 27 -12.35 7.14 -4.11
C PHE A 27 -11.94 8.28 -5.05
N LYS A 28 -12.92 8.95 -5.68
CA LYS A 28 -12.72 10.12 -6.54
C LYS A 28 -11.62 9.88 -7.58
N THR A 29 -11.87 8.96 -8.51
CA THR A 29 -10.91 8.56 -9.56
C THR A 29 -11.05 9.33 -10.88
N GLY A 30 -11.91 10.35 -10.93
CA GLY A 30 -12.09 11.20 -12.10
C GLY A 30 -10.90 12.14 -12.34
N LYS A 31 -10.87 12.76 -13.53
CA LYS A 31 -9.83 13.72 -13.91
C LYS A 31 -9.75 14.90 -12.92
N GLY A 32 -8.55 15.23 -12.46
CA GLY A 32 -8.27 16.28 -11.48
C GLY A 32 -8.61 15.91 -10.04
N GLN A 33 -9.08 14.68 -9.77
CA GLN A 33 -9.38 14.22 -8.43
C GLN A 33 -8.18 13.49 -7.81
N TYR A 34 -8.22 13.27 -6.49
CA TYR A 34 -7.05 12.79 -5.75
C TYR A 34 -6.69 11.32 -6.06
N GLY A 35 -7.65 10.53 -6.55
CA GLY A 35 -7.46 9.12 -6.93
C GLY A 35 -7.44 8.92 -8.45
N GLU A 36 -7.20 9.99 -9.23
CA GLU A 36 -7.21 9.93 -10.69
C GLU A 36 -6.37 8.77 -11.23
N GLY A 37 -6.99 7.93 -12.08
CA GLY A 37 -6.32 6.81 -12.75
C GLY A 37 -6.28 5.50 -11.96
N ASP A 38 -6.78 5.46 -10.72
CA ASP A 38 -6.91 4.22 -9.95
C ASP A 38 -7.94 3.28 -10.57
N ILE A 39 -7.57 2.00 -10.71
CA ILE A 39 -8.46 0.91 -11.15
C ILE A 39 -8.85 0.07 -9.94
N PHE A 40 -10.13 -0.30 -9.84
CA PHE A 40 -10.66 -1.09 -8.72
C PHE A 40 -11.20 -2.44 -9.18
N LEU A 41 -10.89 -3.49 -8.43
CA LEU A 41 -11.45 -4.84 -8.57
C LEU A 41 -12.75 -5.03 -7.77
N GLY A 42 -13.10 -4.14 -6.86
CA GLY A 42 -14.35 -4.25 -6.08
C GLY A 42 -14.22 -5.10 -4.81
N ILE A 43 -13.01 -5.41 -4.36
CA ILE A 43 -12.79 -6.40 -3.29
C ILE A 43 -12.82 -5.70 -1.93
N LYS A 44 -13.67 -6.19 -1.02
CA LYS A 44 -13.76 -5.64 0.34
C LYS A 44 -12.47 -5.83 1.15
N VAL A 45 -12.10 -4.82 1.95
CA VAL A 45 -10.88 -4.81 2.78
C VAL A 45 -10.70 -6.07 3.65
N PRO A 46 -11.72 -6.63 4.33
CA PRO A 46 -11.55 -7.86 5.11
C PRO A 46 -11.09 -9.07 4.28
N ILE A 47 -11.48 -9.14 3.00
CA ILE A 47 -11.06 -10.19 2.07
C ILE A 47 -9.58 -9.98 1.71
N LEU A 48 -9.18 -8.75 1.39
CA LEU A 48 -7.78 -8.40 1.09
C LEU A 48 -6.85 -8.74 2.27
N ARG A 49 -7.26 -8.44 3.51
CA ARG A 49 -6.52 -8.86 4.71
C ARG A 49 -6.38 -10.37 4.82
N ARG A 50 -7.42 -11.13 4.47
CA ARG A 50 -7.35 -12.60 4.49
C ARG A 50 -6.46 -13.14 3.39
N VAL A 51 -6.40 -12.48 2.24
CA VAL A 51 -5.49 -12.85 1.15
C VAL A 51 -4.05 -12.57 1.58
N SER A 52 -3.74 -11.39 2.13
CA SER A 52 -2.38 -11.01 2.51
C SER A 52 -1.73 -11.98 3.51
N THR A 53 -2.51 -12.59 4.41
CA THR A 53 -1.96 -13.56 5.37
C THR A 53 -1.44 -14.85 4.73
N ARG A 54 -1.89 -15.21 3.52
CA ARG A 54 -1.44 -16.39 2.76
C ARG A 54 -0.18 -16.14 1.92
N PHE A 55 0.23 -14.88 1.80
CA PHE A 55 1.34 -14.43 0.97
C PHE A 55 2.39 -13.66 1.78
N LYS A 56 2.53 -13.97 3.08
CA LYS A 56 3.52 -13.35 3.97
C LYS A 56 4.97 -13.69 3.56
N ASP A 57 5.14 -14.77 2.81
CA ASP A 57 6.40 -15.26 2.24
C ASP A 57 6.82 -14.51 0.97
N LEU A 58 5.97 -13.63 0.43
CA LEU A 58 6.26 -12.90 -0.81
C LEU A 58 7.54 -12.04 -0.66
N GLU A 59 8.46 -12.14 -1.62
CA GLU A 59 9.71 -11.38 -1.62
C GLU A 59 9.46 -9.88 -1.76
N LEU A 60 10.31 -9.03 -1.16
CA LEU A 60 10.19 -7.57 -1.24
C LEU A 60 10.11 -7.04 -2.68
N LYS A 61 10.86 -7.65 -3.61
CA LYS A 61 10.82 -7.30 -5.04
C LYS A 61 9.45 -7.54 -5.69
N ASP A 62 8.74 -8.60 -5.28
CA ASP A 62 7.42 -8.93 -5.81
C ASP A 62 6.33 -8.09 -5.13
N ILE A 63 6.52 -7.71 -3.86
CA ILE A 63 5.69 -6.70 -3.18
C ILE A 63 5.82 -5.34 -3.86
N GLU A 64 7.05 -4.92 -4.21
CA GLU A 64 7.29 -3.66 -4.94
C GLU A 64 6.51 -3.63 -6.26
N ARG A 65 6.52 -4.74 -7.02
CA ARG A 65 5.74 -4.87 -8.26
C ARG A 65 4.23 -4.78 -8.05
N LEU A 66 3.70 -5.20 -6.89
CA LEU A 66 2.30 -5.01 -6.56
C LEU A 66 1.99 -3.55 -6.20
N LEU A 67 2.88 -2.89 -5.45
CA LEU A 67 2.76 -1.46 -5.13
C LEU A 67 2.75 -0.60 -6.41
N GLN A 68 3.47 -1.00 -7.44
CA GLN A 68 3.54 -0.28 -8.72
C GLN A 68 2.36 -0.57 -9.66
N SER A 69 1.39 -1.38 -9.23
CA SER A 69 0.22 -1.70 -10.05
C SER A 69 -0.77 -0.53 -10.11
N LYS A 70 -1.45 -0.36 -11.25
CA LYS A 70 -2.58 0.59 -11.38
C LYS A 70 -3.81 0.16 -10.58
N ILE A 71 -3.89 -1.13 -10.21
CA ILE A 71 -5.02 -1.69 -9.46
C ILE A 71 -4.85 -1.37 -7.98
N HIS A 72 -5.86 -0.77 -7.38
CA HIS A 72 -5.88 -0.39 -5.97
C HIS A 72 -5.72 -1.60 -5.04
N GLU A 73 -6.48 -2.67 -5.27
CA GLU A 73 -6.46 -3.86 -4.42
C GLU A 73 -5.11 -4.61 -4.46
N HIS A 74 -4.36 -4.50 -5.56
CA HIS A 74 -2.98 -5.01 -5.61
C HIS A 74 -2.09 -4.25 -4.62
N ARG A 75 -2.18 -2.92 -4.63
CA ARG A 75 -1.38 -2.04 -3.77
C ARG A 75 -1.76 -2.20 -2.31
N LEU A 76 -3.06 -2.20 -2.00
CA LEU A 76 -3.53 -2.39 -0.63
C LEU A 76 -3.14 -3.78 -0.08
N THR A 77 -3.22 -4.83 -0.91
CA THR A 77 -2.75 -6.17 -0.50
C THR A 77 -1.24 -6.18 -0.24
N ALA A 78 -0.44 -5.52 -1.08
CA ALA A 78 1.00 -5.38 -0.88
C ALA A 78 1.34 -4.67 0.44
N LEU A 79 0.61 -3.60 0.77
CA LEU A 79 0.76 -2.89 2.03
C LEU A 79 0.41 -3.77 3.23
N PHE A 80 -0.65 -4.57 3.16
CA PHE A 80 -0.95 -5.54 4.23
C PHE A 80 0.15 -6.58 4.40
N ILE A 81 0.71 -7.11 3.31
CA ILE A 81 1.86 -8.02 3.38
C ILE A 81 3.06 -7.32 4.05
N LEU A 82 3.37 -6.08 3.67
CA LEU A 82 4.45 -5.30 4.30
C LEU A 82 4.20 -5.08 5.79
N THR A 83 2.98 -4.72 6.20
CA THR A 83 2.67 -4.54 7.63
C THR A 83 2.82 -5.83 8.43
N HIS A 84 2.48 -6.98 7.83
CA HIS A 84 2.70 -8.28 8.49
C HIS A 84 4.17 -8.59 8.65
N LYS A 85 4.98 -8.38 7.60
CA LYS A 85 6.43 -8.55 7.66
C LYS A 85 7.06 -7.60 8.68
N PHE A 86 6.72 -6.31 8.63
CA PHE A 86 7.28 -5.32 9.55
C PHE A 86 7.10 -5.72 11.01
N ASN A 87 5.95 -6.29 11.37
CA ASN A 87 5.67 -6.72 12.73
C ASN A 87 6.44 -7.97 13.18
N SER A 88 6.88 -8.83 12.26
CA SER A 88 7.56 -10.10 12.58
C SER A 88 9.08 -10.06 12.45
N GLU A 89 9.64 -8.99 11.88
CA GLU A 89 11.04 -8.92 11.48
C GLU A 89 11.93 -8.16 12.48
N ASN A 90 13.24 -8.34 12.36
CA ASN A 90 14.24 -7.66 13.18
C ASN A 90 14.54 -6.23 12.66
N SER A 91 15.42 -5.50 13.36
CA SER A 91 15.71 -4.09 13.05
C SER A 91 16.19 -3.87 11.61
N ASP A 92 17.02 -4.77 11.07
CA ASP A 92 17.63 -4.60 9.74
C ASP A 92 16.59 -4.80 8.64
N GLN A 93 15.75 -5.84 8.70
CA GLN A 93 14.69 -6.00 7.69
C GLN A 93 13.57 -4.98 7.88
N LYS A 94 13.31 -4.48 9.11
CA LYS A 94 12.39 -3.34 9.32
C LYS A 94 12.86 -2.10 8.57
N LYS A 95 14.18 -1.85 8.53
CA LYS A 95 14.75 -0.78 7.72
C LYS A 95 14.53 -1.01 6.24
N GLU A 96 14.77 -2.21 5.72
CA GLU A 96 14.51 -2.52 4.30
C GLU A 96 13.04 -2.32 3.92
N ILE A 97 12.12 -2.73 4.78
CA ILE A 97 10.67 -2.54 4.60
C ILE A 97 10.31 -1.06 4.60
N PHE A 98 10.85 -0.29 5.55
CA PHE A 98 10.64 1.15 5.61
C PHE A 98 11.18 1.86 4.36
N ASP A 99 12.41 1.53 3.95
CA ASP A 99 13.04 2.12 2.77
C ASP A 99 12.23 1.80 1.51
N LEU A 100 11.73 0.56 1.37
CA LEU A 100 10.85 0.16 0.28
C LEU A 100 9.52 0.95 0.29
N TYR A 101 8.93 1.13 1.46
CA TYR A 101 7.68 1.87 1.65
C TYR A 101 7.86 3.34 1.21
N ILE A 102 8.90 4.01 1.70
CA ILE A 102 9.18 5.43 1.36
C ILE A 102 9.55 5.58 -0.13
N LYS A 103 10.37 4.68 -0.68
CA LYS A 103 10.73 4.66 -2.10
C LYS A 103 9.51 4.58 -3.02
N ASN A 104 8.47 3.87 -2.58
CA ASN A 104 7.24 3.66 -3.34
C ASN A 104 6.06 4.55 -2.88
N ALA A 105 6.30 5.56 -2.03
CA ALA A 105 5.27 6.44 -1.48
C ALA A 105 4.36 7.08 -2.55
N LYS A 106 4.90 7.38 -3.74
CA LYS A 106 4.13 7.92 -4.88
C LYS A 106 3.00 7.00 -5.37
N PHE A 107 3.07 5.70 -5.11
CA PHE A 107 2.03 4.72 -5.46
C PHE A 107 1.03 4.47 -4.32
N ILE A 108 1.33 4.99 -3.13
CA ILE A 108 0.47 4.97 -1.94
C ILE A 108 -0.36 6.26 -1.97
N ASN A 109 -1.11 6.43 -3.05
CA ASN A 109 -1.74 7.68 -3.48
C ASN A 109 -3.22 7.79 -3.10
N ASN A 110 -3.60 7.23 -1.96
CA ASN A 110 -4.97 7.33 -1.47
C ASN A 110 -4.98 7.29 0.06
N TRP A 111 -6.00 7.90 0.66
CA TRP A 111 -6.08 8.04 2.11
C TRP A 111 -6.13 6.68 2.80
N ASP A 112 -6.85 5.71 2.22
CA ASP A 112 -7.01 4.38 2.80
C ASP A 112 -5.70 3.58 2.75
N LEU A 113 -4.93 3.70 1.66
CA LEU A 113 -3.62 3.08 1.53
C LEU A 113 -2.69 3.58 2.65
N ILE A 114 -2.68 4.89 2.90
CA ILE A 114 -1.81 5.51 3.91
C ILE A 114 -2.29 5.17 5.32
N ASP A 115 -3.56 5.41 5.64
CA ASP A 115 -4.10 5.26 6.99
C ASP A 115 -4.02 3.80 7.48
N LEU A 116 -4.07 2.85 6.55
CA LEU A 116 -3.99 1.44 6.88
C LEU A 116 -2.55 0.88 6.97
N SER A 117 -1.53 1.67 6.58
CA SER A 117 -0.14 1.23 6.49
C SER A 117 0.87 2.12 7.21
N ALA A 118 0.81 3.44 7.09
CA ALA A 118 1.76 4.38 7.70
C ALA A 118 1.84 4.23 9.24
N PRO A 119 0.73 4.17 9.99
CA PRO A 119 0.79 3.99 11.45
C PRO A 119 1.37 2.64 11.91
N LYS A 120 1.56 1.69 10.97
CA LYS A 120 2.08 0.35 11.23
C LYS A 120 3.48 0.12 10.70
N ILE A 121 3.98 1.01 9.85
CA ILE A 121 5.32 0.91 9.23
C ILE A 121 6.11 2.16 9.56
N SER A 122 5.77 3.30 8.96
CA SER A 122 6.55 4.54 9.09
C SER A 122 6.53 5.10 10.50
N GLY A 123 5.36 5.13 11.15
CA GLY A 123 5.21 5.65 12.51
C GLY A 123 6.10 4.89 13.51
N PRO A 124 5.90 3.57 13.69
CA PRO A 124 6.69 2.77 14.62
C PRO A 124 8.19 2.75 14.29
N TYR A 125 8.56 2.73 13.00
CA TYR A 125 9.97 2.74 12.60
C TYR A 125 10.70 4.05 12.99
N LEU A 126 10.00 5.18 12.95
CA LEU A 126 10.59 6.51 13.19
C LEU A 126 10.48 6.99 14.64
N LEU A 127 9.92 6.19 15.55
CA LEU A 127 9.80 6.55 16.96
C LEU A 127 11.16 6.87 17.58
N ASP A 128 12.17 6.04 17.29
CA ASP A 128 13.52 6.11 17.85
C ASP A 128 14.60 6.36 16.78
N LYS A 129 14.23 6.92 15.61
CA LYS A 129 15.12 7.20 14.47
C LYS A 129 15.07 8.67 14.04
N ASP A 130 15.98 9.07 13.15
CA ASP A 130 16.01 10.42 12.58
C ASP A 130 14.73 10.70 11.78
N ARG A 131 14.02 11.76 12.15
CA ARG A 131 12.73 12.17 11.58
C ARG A 131 12.86 13.16 10.41
N LYS A 132 14.08 13.47 9.93
CA LYS A 132 14.34 14.32 8.74
C LYS A 132 13.46 13.98 7.55
N ILE A 133 13.20 12.68 7.34
CA ILE A 133 12.34 12.22 6.25
C ILE A 133 10.90 12.74 6.38
N LEU A 134 10.32 12.84 7.57
CA LEU A 134 8.97 13.39 7.79
C LEU A 134 8.93 14.87 7.39
N TYR A 135 9.94 15.65 7.75
CA TYR A 135 10.02 17.06 7.35
C TYR A 135 10.16 17.23 5.83
N LYS A 136 10.92 16.33 5.18
CA LYS A 136 11.02 16.31 3.71
C LYS A 136 9.66 16.01 3.06
N LEU A 137 8.95 14.99 3.56
CA LEU A 137 7.64 14.60 3.06
C LEU A 137 6.57 15.68 3.29
N ALA A 138 6.58 16.34 4.46
CA ALA A 138 5.67 17.43 4.79
C ALA A 138 5.81 18.64 3.85
N LYS A 139 7.01 18.87 3.30
CA LYS A 139 7.31 19.94 2.33
C LYS A 139 7.08 19.51 0.87
N SER A 140 6.74 18.26 0.60
CA SER A 140 6.51 17.76 -0.75
C SER A 140 5.35 18.49 -1.44
N LYS A 141 5.32 18.51 -2.78
CA LYS A 141 4.13 18.95 -3.53
C LYS A 141 3.05 17.86 -3.57
N ASN A 142 3.41 16.61 -3.24
CA ASN A 142 2.50 15.48 -3.24
C ASN A 142 1.68 15.45 -1.93
N LEU A 143 0.35 15.52 -2.04
CA LEU A 143 -0.58 15.46 -0.91
C LEU A 143 -0.39 14.21 -0.05
N TRP A 144 -0.13 13.07 -0.70
CA TRP A 144 -0.03 11.77 -0.06
C TRP A 144 1.27 11.61 0.73
N GLU A 145 2.37 12.14 0.20
CA GLU A 145 3.63 12.25 0.96
C GLU A 145 3.44 13.11 2.21
N LYS A 146 2.75 14.25 2.10
CA LYS A 146 2.41 15.07 3.28
C LYS A 146 1.57 14.31 4.30
N ARG A 147 0.60 13.50 3.85
CA ARG A 147 -0.24 12.71 4.75
C ARG A 147 0.59 11.64 5.48
N ILE A 148 1.50 10.94 4.79
CA ILE A 148 2.45 10.00 5.41
C ILE A 148 3.28 10.71 6.50
N ALA A 149 3.66 11.97 6.30
CA ALA A 149 4.43 12.73 7.27
C ALA A 149 3.70 13.03 8.59
N ILE A 150 2.35 13.02 8.58
CA ILE A 150 1.49 13.35 9.72
C ILE A 150 1.07 12.09 10.50
N MET A 151 1.06 10.93 9.84
CA MET A 151 0.60 9.64 10.38
C MET A 151 1.65 8.88 11.18
#